data_AF-A0A5N6U3Z3-F1
#
_entry.id   AF-A0A5N6U3Z3-F1
#
_cell.length_a   1.000
_cell.length_b   1.000
_cell.length_c   1.000
_cell.angle_alpha   90.00
_cell.angle_beta   90.00
_cell.angle_gamma   90.00
#
_symmetry.space_group_name_H-M   'P 1'
#
loop_
_entity.id
_entity.type
_entity.pdbx_description
1 polymer ?
#
loop_
_entity_poly.entity_id
_entity_poly.type
_entity_poly.pdbx_seq_one_letter_code
_entity_poly.pdbx_strand_id
1 'polypeptide(L)'
;MERYLDSASVRSYPSTVALDDYPPSPHPETLISSFPRPPSNAHELEDVISQSPRPSLKSLRRNYYIHELPNLQQANPYDGSDEFHPVKEVGASYDLIVPGDDSDEIPMHSLERLAETMFSTEHMLSIVKNPRYLARFRDFLLDERPRSLQVLTYYQHACKALKAIEYANALIRRSVDVPPTTIATSERIEENCNSALERRVHDALEALTAEELPAFITSRCITITSRVVEERVRGTLSRKYQTTSDGLAEVFCLTDPSRRDNPIIFASEEFHRTTQYGMDYVLGRNCRFLQGPKTNPNSVRRIREALEAGRHHSELFLNYRRDGSPFMNLLQCAPLCDSQGKVRYFIGAQIDVSGLAMEGAQMESLRALLEKQRKSDMKASAEERHTEAPPKDEFCELSELFSPRELDVTRDSGGTLFKPVAPSRNSQVRSRTWSTADTVELEAIRERDIKSALFRGSLTGVYENYLLVRPYPSLRILFTSPSLQIPGILQTSFLSRIGSTTAVRDELVQAFMCGRSVTAQIKWITRFNTTGRDRWAHCTPLFASNGEVGVWMVVIVDDD
;
A
#
# COMPACT_ATOMS: atom_id res chain seq x y z
N MET A 1 53.11 27.94 -40.75
CA MET A 1 54.02 27.31 -39.77
C MET A 1 53.17 26.37 -38.95
N GLU A 2 53.29 25.05 -39.21
CA GLU A 2 52.81 23.88 -38.41
C GLU A 2 51.33 23.80 -37.98
N ARG A 3 50.51 22.73 -38.12
CA ARG A 3 50.43 21.38 -38.74
C ARG A 3 48.90 21.10 -38.80
N TYR A 4 48.23 20.95 -39.95
CA TYR A 4 47.97 19.75 -40.78
C TYR A 4 47.29 18.51 -40.12
N LEU A 5 46.02 18.26 -40.53
CA LEU A 5 45.30 16.98 -40.89
C LEU A 5 45.26 15.81 -39.88
N ASP A 6 44.35 14.82 -39.92
CA ASP A 6 42.99 14.60 -40.43
C ASP A 6 42.61 13.16 -39.97
N SER A 7 41.35 12.82 -40.19
CA SER A 7 40.63 11.55 -40.07
C SER A 7 41.32 10.20 -40.37
N ALA A 8 40.73 9.17 -39.72
CA ALA A 8 40.57 7.75 -40.10
C ALA A 8 41.76 6.77 -40.03
N SER A 9 41.56 5.65 -39.30
CA SER A 9 41.90 4.31 -39.81
C SER A 9 41.29 3.17 -39.00
N VAL A 10 40.48 2.40 -39.72
CA VAL A 10 40.10 0.99 -39.51
C VAL A 10 41.36 0.12 -39.44
N ARG A 11 41.39 -0.87 -38.54
CA ARG A 11 42.25 -2.06 -38.66
C ARG A 11 41.48 -3.33 -38.32
N SER A 12 41.69 -4.33 -39.16
CA SER A 12 40.99 -5.61 -39.22
C SER A 12 42.00 -6.78 -39.21
N TYR A 13 41.75 -7.77 -38.32
CA TYR A 13 42.08 -9.23 -38.34
C TYR A 13 43.57 -9.70 -38.35
N PRO A 14 43.96 -10.89 -37.80
CA PRO A 14 43.41 -12.26 -38.00
C PRO A 14 43.33 -13.20 -36.75
N SER A 15 42.34 -14.11 -36.65
CA SER A 15 42.38 -15.58 -36.93
C SER A 15 42.72 -16.52 -35.75
N THR A 16 41.75 -17.41 -35.46
CA THR A 16 41.86 -18.83 -35.04
C THR A 16 42.74 -19.23 -33.85
N VAL A 17 42.11 -19.60 -32.72
CA VAL A 17 42.53 -20.74 -31.88
C VAL A 17 41.31 -21.42 -31.24
N ALA A 18 41.11 -22.69 -31.60
CA ALA A 18 40.40 -23.80 -30.94
C ALA A 18 39.04 -23.55 -30.24
N LEU A 19 37.96 -23.88 -30.98
CA LEU A 19 36.79 -24.54 -30.40
C LEU A 19 37.13 -26.03 -30.29
N ASP A 20 37.29 -26.55 -29.08
CA ASP A 20 36.89 -27.90 -28.67
C ASP A 20 37.06 -28.03 -27.14
N ASP A 21 36.19 -28.83 -26.53
CA ASP A 21 36.11 -29.20 -25.10
C ASP A 21 35.45 -28.20 -24.12
N TYR A 22 34.14 -27.98 -24.28
CA TYR A 22 33.25 -27.80 -23.13
C TYR A 22 31.95 -28.60 -23.33
N PRO A 23 31.49 -29.38 -22.33
CA PRO A 23 30.24 -30.12 -22.43
C PRO A 23 29.05 -29.15 -22.58
N PRO A 24 27.99 -29.55 -23.33
CA PRO A 24 26.87 -28.67 -23.59
C PRO A 24 26.20 -28.26 -22.28
N SER A 25 26.04 -26.95 -22.10
CA SER A 25 25.19 -26.37 -21.06
C SER A 25 23.76 -26.92 -21.22
N PRO A 26 23.08 -27.31 -20.13
CA PRO A 26 21.74 -27.86 -20.24
C PRO A 26 20.77 -26.77 -20.74
N HIS A 27 19.95 -27.14 -21.72
CA HIS A 27 18.93 -26.31 -22.36
C HIS A 27 18.07 -25.52 -21.34
N PRO A 28 17.64 -24.29 -21.65
CA PRO A 28 16.94 -23.39 -20.73
C PRO A 28 15.58 -23.90 -20.21
N GLU A 29 14.99 -24.92 -20.85
CA GLU A 29 13.77 -25.58 -20.36
C GLU A 29 13.98 -26.38 -19.06
N THR A 30 15.22 -26.80 -18.77
CA THR A 30 15.56 -27.53 -17.53
C THR A 30 15.67 -26.63 -16.30
N LEU A 31 15.83 -25.31 -16.48
CA LEU A 31 15.91 -24.35 -15.38
C LEU A 31 14.57 -24.22 -14.63
N ILE A 32 13.47 -24.58 -15.30
CA ILE A 32 12.09 -24.28 -14.87
C ILE A 32 11.32 -25.55 -14.48
N SER A 33 11.71 -26.74 -14.97
CA SER A 33 11.07 -28.02 -14.61
C SER A 33 11.31 -28.46 -13.16
N SER A 34 12.18 -27.77 -12.43
CA SER A 34 12.73 -28.22 -11.15
C SER A 34 12.17 -27.52 -9.90
N PHE A 35 11.20 -26.61 -10.02
CA PHE A 35 10.46 -26.09 -8.86
C PHE A 35 9.67 -27.24 -8.19
N PRO A 36 9.59 -27.34 -6.84
CA PRO A 36 8.78 -28.38 -6.20
C PRO A 36 7.34 -28.25 -6.72
N ARG A 37 6.87 -29.26 -7.44
CA ARG A 37 5.48 -29.28 -7.90
C ARG A 37 4.61 -29.55 -6.68
N PRO A 38 3.56 -28.75 -6.42
CA PRO A 38 2.57 -29.11 -5.41
C PRO A 38 2.02 -30.50 -5.72
N PRO A 39 1.70 -31.33 -4.72
CA PRO A 39 1.11 -32.65 -4.96
C PRO A 39 -0.14 -32.53 -5.86
N SER A 40 -0.20 -33.40 -6.88
CA SER A 40 -1.11 -33.31 -8.01
C SER A 40 -2.47 -33.94 -7.73
N ASN A 41 -3.22 -33.43 -6.75
CA ASN A 41 -4.63 -33.81 -6.56
C ASN A 41 -5.51 -32.57 -6.76
N ALA A 42 -5.72 -32.20 -8.03
CA ALA A 42 -6.70 -31.19 -8.42
C ALA A 42 -7.71 -31.87 -9.34
N HIS A 43 -8.90 -32.19 -8.82
CA HIS A 43 -10.02 -32.63 -9.64
C HIS A 43 -10.49 -31.45 -10.51
N GLU A 44 -10.39 -31.63 -11.83
CA GLU A 44 -11.03 -30.77 -12.83
C GLU A 44 -12.56 -30.90 -12.66
N LEU A 45 -13.25 -29.77 -12.51
CA LEU A 45 -14.71 -29.71 -12.44
C LEU A 45 -15.21 -28.80 -13.57
N GLU A 46 -15.81 -29.43 -14.57
CA GLU A 46 -16.61 -28.81 -15.63
C GLU A 46 -17.90 -28.20 -15.05
N ASP A 47 -18.33 -27.10 -15.66
CA ASP A 47 -19.50 -26.30 -15.31
C ASP A 47 -20.84 -27.03 -15.56
N VAL A 48 -21.78 -26.91 -14.62
CA VAL A 48 -23.22 -27.00 -14.93
C VAL A 48 -23.94 -25.83 -14.23
N ILE A 49 -24.36 -24.86 -15.03
CA ILE A 49 -25.20 -23.72 -14.64
C ILE A 49 -26.66 -24.18 -14.61
N SER A 50 -27.35 -23.98 -13.47
CA SER A 50 -28.81 -24.08 -13.37
C SER A 50 -29.37 -22.83 -12.69
N GLN A 51 -30.18 -22.09 -13.44
CA GLN A 51 -30.90 -20.89 -13.02
C GLN A 51 -32.14 -21.29 -12.21
N SER A 52 -32.28 -20.77 -10.98
CA SER A 52 -33.58 -20.73 -10.26
C SER A 52 -33.70 -19.42 -9.45
N PRO A 53 -34.92 -18.90 -9.22
CA PRO A 53 -35.12 -17.51 -8.80
C PRO A 53 -34.86 -17.31 -7.30
N ARG A 54 -34.19 -16.21 -6.97
CA ARG A 54 -33.77 -15.82 -5.61
C ARG A 54 -34.98 -15.47 -4.72
N PRO A 55 -35.06 -15.95 -3.46
CA PRO A 55 -35.96 -15.37 -2.47
C PRO A 55 -35.33 -14.12 -1.84
N SER A 56 -36.15 -13.13 -1.52
CA SER A 56 -35.72 -11.87 -0.91
C SER A 56 -35.40 -12.03 0.58
N LEU A 57 -34.46 -11.22 1.08
CA LEU A 57 -33.97 -11.12 2.48
C LEU A 57 -35.07 -11.04 3.56
N LYS A 58 -36.30 -10.63 3.21
CA LYS A 58 -37.44 -10.64 4.15
C LYS A 58 -37.99 -12.04 4.44
N SER A 59 -37.80 -12.99 3.53
CA SER A 59 -38.31 -14.36 3.67
C SER A 59 -37.44 -15.21 4.60
N LEU A 60 -36.13 -14.94 4.65
CA LEU A 60 -35.18 -15.60 5.55
C LEU A 60 -35.38 -15.25 7.02
N ARG A 61 -35.89 -14.05 7.34
CA ARG A 61 -36.15 -13.62 8.72
C ARG A 61 -37.33 -14.34 9.38
N ARG A 62 -38.24 -14.96 8.61
CA ARG A 62 -39.47 -15.54 9.17
C ARG A 62 -39.29 -16.97 9.68
N ASN A 63 -38.18 -17.64 9.36
CA ASN A 63 -37.94 -19.04 9.73
C ASN A 63 -37.05 -19.21 10.98
N TYR A 64 -36.65 -18.12 11.66
CA TYR A 64 -35.83 -18.18 12.89
C TYR A 64 -36.61 -18.48 14.18
N TYR A 65 -37.85 -18.96 14.07
CA TYR A 65 -38.60 -19.50 15.20
C TYR A 65 -38.89 -20.98 14.95
N ILE A 66 -37.88 -21.81 15.14
CA ILE A 66 -37.91 -23.21 15.63
C ILE A 66 -36.44 -23.61 15.78
N HIS A 67 -36.11 -24.32 16.86
CA HIS A 67 -34.76 -24.73 17.26
C HIS A 67 -34.05 -25.68 16.27
N GLU A 68 -33.72 -25.21 15.07
CA GLU A 68 -32.83 -25.92 14.16
C GLU A 68 -31.65 -25.01 13.82
N LEU A 69 -30.47 -25.37 14.34
CA LEU A 69 -29.21 -24.77 13.93
C LEU A 69 -29.04 -25.02 12.42
N PRO A 70 -28.61 -24.01 11.63
CA PRO A 70 -28.35 -24.21 10.21
C PRO A 70 -27.30 -25.31 10.05
N ASN A 71 -27.49 -26.16 9.04
CA ASN A 71 -26.62 -27.30 8.81
C ASN A 71 -25.24 -26.77 8.39
N LEU A 72 -24.27 -26.77 9.31
CA LEU A 72 -22.93 -26.23 9.09
C LEU A 72 -22.06 -27.16 8.26
N GLN A 73 -22.46 -28.42 8.14
CA GLN A 73 -21.78 -29.42 7.37
C GLN A 73 -22.78 -30.29 6.60
N GLN A 74 -22.41 -30.70 5.40
CA GLN A 74 -23.14 -31.66 4.59
C GLN A 74 -22.19 -32.78 4.17
N ALA A 75 -22.72 -33.99 3.97
CA ALA A 75 -21.94 -35.09 3.41
C ALA A 75 -21.35 -34.66 2.06
N ASN A 76 -20.08 -34.97 1.81
CA ASN A 76 -19.37 -34.53 0.62
C ASN A 76 -20.12 -34.95 -0.67
N PRO A 77 -20.70 -34.02 -1.44
CA PRO A 77 -21.43 -34.39 -2.64
C PRO A 77 -20.51 -34.84 -3.78
N TYR A 78 -19.19 -34.72 -3.62
CA TYR A 78 -18.19 -35.01 -4.66
C TYR A 78 -17.42 -36.32 -4.44
N ASP A 79 -17.59 -37.01 -3.31
CA ASP A 79 -16.77 -38.21 -2.99
C ASP A 79 -17.57 -39.37 -2.36
N GLY A 80 -18.83 -39.17 -1.96
CA GLY A 80 -19.64 -40.24 -1.35
C GLY A 80 -19.03 -40.82 -0.05
N SER A 81 -18.00 -40.17 0.49
CA SER A 81 -17.39 -40.46 1.78
C SER A 81 -18.22 -39.84 2.90
N ASP A 82 -18.19 -40.49 4.07
CA ASP A 82 -18.87 -40.02 5.30
C ASP A 82 -18.20 -38.77 5.92
N GLU A 83 -17.26 -38.12 5.20
CA GLU A 83 -16.59 -36.91 5.65
C GLU A 83 -17.46 -35.67 5.39
N PHE A 84 -17.73 -34.95 6.47
CA PHE A 84 -18.60 -33.78 6.51
C PHE A 84 -17.87 -32.52 5.98
N HIS A 85 -18.39 -31.90 4.93
CA HIS A 85 -17.88 -30.66 4.34
C HIS A 85 -18.72 -29.43 4.74
N PRO A 86 -18.10 -28.26 4.96
CA PRO A 86 -18.85 -27.03 5.23
C PRO A 86 -19.76 -26.65 4.04
N VAL A 87 -20.98 -26.21 4.35
CA VAL A 87 -21.99 -25.84 3.34
C VAL A 87 -21.53 -24.58 2.60
N LYS A 88 -21.26 -24.70 1.30
CA LYS A 88 -20.95 -23.55 0.44
C LYS A 88 -22.23 -22.82 0.07
N GLU A 89 -22.54 -21.71 0.74
CA GLU A 89 -23.58 -20.79 0.27
C GLU A 89 -23.10 -20.00 -0.96
N VAL A 90 -23.87 -20.07 -2.06
CA VAL A 90 -23.54 -19.35 -3.30
C VAL A 90 -23.84 -17.87 -3.12
N GLY A 91 -22.79 -17.06 -2.93
CA GLY A 91 -22.85 -15.59 -3.00
C GLY A 91 -22.43 -14.84 -1.74
N ALA A 92 -22.12 -15.52 -0.65
CA ALA A 92 -21.50 -14.93 0.54
C ALA A 92 -20.22 -15.72 0.85
N SER A 93 -19.05 -15.14 0.59
CA SER A 93 -17.75 -15.78 0.85
C SER A 93 -17.35 -15.75 2.34
N TYR A 94 -18.29 -15.47 3.24
CA TYR A 94 -18.02 -15.28 4.65
C TYR A 94 -18.24 -16.59 5.38
N ASP A 95 -17.17 -17.39 5.50
CA ASP A 95 -17.08 -18.50 6.47
C ASP A 95 -16.65 -17.95 7.86
N LEU A 96 -17.11 -16.73 8.17
CA LEU A 96 -16.81 -16.01 9.40
C LEU A 96 -17.92 -16.30 10.40
N ILE A 97 -17.55 -16.78 11.59
CA ILE A 97 -18.49 -16.83 12.70
C ILE A 97 -18.84 -15.38 13.03
N VAL A 98 -20.10 -14.99 12.79
CA VAL A 98 -20.59 -13.67 13.22
C VAL A 98 -20.60 -13.69 14.75
N PRO A 99 -19.81 -12.84 15.44
CA PRO A 99 -19.89 -12.73 16.88
C PRO A 99 -21.29 -12.25 17.28
N GLY A 100 -21.85 -12.81 18.36
CA GLY A 100 -23.16 -12.38 18.85
C GLY A 100 -23.17 -10.89 19.20
N ASP A 101 -24.23 -10.20 18.79
CA ASP A 101 -24.48 -8.74 18.94
C ASP A 101 -24.66 -8.28 20.41
N ASP A 102 -24.24 -9.07 21.39
CA ASP A 102 -24.44 -8.79 22.81
C ASP A 102 -23.20 -8.11 23.40
N SER A 103 -23.08 -6.79 23.18
CA SER A 103 -22.60 -5.75 24.11
C SER A 103 -21.88 -4.60 23.40
N ASP A 104 -22.26 -3.36 23.74
CA ASP A 104 -21.78 -2.08 23.20
C ASP A 104 -20.27 -1.76 23.44
N GLU A 105 -19.43 -2.70 23.88
CA GLU A 105 -18.00 -2.44 24.15
C GLU A 105 -17.08 -3.62 23.82
N ILE A 106 -17.25 -4.26 22.66
CA ILE A 106 -16.23 -5.20 22.17
C ILE A 106 -15.11 -4.42 21.46
N PRO A 107 -13.80 -4.65 21.78
CA PRO A 107 -12.66 -4.06 21.06
C PRO A 107 -12.68 -4.25 19.54
N MET A 108 -13.43 -5.24 19.04
CA MET A 108 -13.62 -5.54 17.63
C MET A 108 -14.26 -4.37 16.85
N HIS A 109 -15.29 -3.72 17.40
CA HIS A 109 -15.90 -2.54 16.77
C HIS A 109 -15.02 -1.28 16.83
N SER A 110 -13.97 -1.29 17.66
CA SER A 110 -13.01 -0.18 17.74
C SER A 110 -12.14 -0.11 16.48
N LEU A 111 -11.62 -1.25 16.02
CA LEU A 111 -10.77 -1.31 14.81
C LEU A 111 -11.55 -1.00 13.54
N GLU A 112 -12.78 -1.48 13.42
CA GLU A 112 -13.63 -1.19 12.26
C GLU A 112 -13.92 0.31 12.15
N ARG A 113 -14.33 0.95 13.26
CA ARG A 113 -14.55 2.40 13.32
C ARG A 113 -13.28 3.19 13.07
N LEU A 114 -12.15 2.72 13.58
CA LEU A 114 -10.85 3.32 13.32
C LEU A 114 -10.49 3.24 11.83
N ALA A 115 -10.71 2.09 11.18
CA ALA A 115 -10.47 1.91 9.76
C ALA A 115 -11.37 2.83 8.91
N GLU A 116 -12.67 2.92 9.23
CA GLU A 116 -13.61 3.84 8.58
C GLU A 116 -13.14 5.29 8.72
N THR A 117 -12.74 5.69 9.92
CA THR A 117 -12.22 7.03 10.20
C THR A 117 -10.90 7.30 9.46
N MET A 118 -10.00 6.31 9.43
CA MET A 118 -8.70 6.38 8.80
C MET A 118 -8.79 6.59 7.29
N PHE A 119 -9.75 5.96 6.61
CA PHE A 119 -9.96 6.12 5.16
C PHE A 119 -11.12 7.08 4.82
N SER A 120 -11.59 7.87 5.78
CA SER A 120 -12.69 8.81 5.59
C SER A 120 -12.28 10.07 4.83
N THR A 121 -13.28 10.69 4.19
CA THR A 121 -13.16 12.04 3.62
C THR A 121 -12.82 13.07 4.70
N GLU A 122 -13.25 12.88 5.94
CA GLU A 122 -12.88 13.77 7.06
C GLU A 122 -11.38 13.74 7.34
N HIS A 123 -10.75 12.57 7.26
CA HIS A 123 -9.30 12.46 7.40
C HIS A 123 -8.58 13.14 6.25
N MET A 124 -9.07 12.98 5.01
CA MET A 124 -8.51 13.71 3.88
C MET A 124 -8.63 15.23 4.06
N LEU A 125 -9.78 15.70 4.54
CA LEU A 125 -9.99 17.11 4.87
C LEU A 125 -9.03 17.61 5.96
N SER A 126 -8.76 16.82 7.00
CA SER A 126 -7.76 17.12 8.04
C SER A 126 -6.37 17.34 7.43
N ILE A 127 -5.99 16.50 6.46
CA ILE A 127 -4.70 16.59 5.77
C ILE A 127 -4.63 17.85 4.91
N VAL A 128 -5.61 18.10 4.04
CA VAL A 128 -5.54 19.22 3.09
C VAL A 128 -5.76 20.60 3.73
N LYS A 129 -6.45 20.68 4.88
CA LYS A 129 -6.67 21.95 5.60
C LYS A 129 -5.48 22.38 6.46
N ASN A 130 -4.59 21.45 6.83
CA ASN A 130 -3.44 21.77 7.67
C ASN A 130 -2.17 21.90 6.80
N PRO A 131 -1.49 23.07 6.76
CA PRO A 131 -0.33 23.28 5.92
C PRO A 131 0.81 22.27 6.14
N ARG A 132 1.00 21.81 7.39
CA ARG A 132 2.04 20.82 7.72
C ARG A 132 1.72 19.43 7.17
N TYR A 133 0.47 19.00 7.26
CA TYR A 133 0.04 17.70 6.77
C TYR A 133 -0.05 17.70 5.24
N LEU A 134 -0.55 18.79 4.65
CA LEU A 134 -0.59 18.99 3.21
C LEU A 134 0.81 18.98 2.59
N ALA A 135 1.81 19.61 3.22
CA ALA A 135 3.19 19.57 2.74
C ALA A 135 3.72 18.13 2.66
N ARG A 136 3.57 17.34 3.74
CA ARG A 136 3.98 15.93 3.76
C ARG A 136 3.22 15.08 2.74
N PHE A 137 1.93 15.33 2.56
CA PHE A 137 1.11 14.63 1.56
C PHE A 137 1.56 14.97 0.14
N ARG A 138 1.87 16.25 -0.13
CA ARG A 138 2.41 16.70 -1.42
C ARG A 138 3.78 16.11 -1.71
N ASP A 139 4.67 16.03 -0.72
CA ASP A 139 5.98 15.38 -0.85
C ASP A 139 5.82 13.89 -1.23
N PHE A 140 4.90 13.19 -0.56
CA PHE A 140 4.54 11.81 -0.92
C PHE A 140 4.04 11.70 -2.38
N LEU A 141 3.13 12.58 -2.82
CA LEU A 141 2.66 12.56 -4.20
C LEU A 141 3.79 12.84 -5.20
N LEU A 142 4.72 13.74 -4.88
CA LEU A 142 5.88 14.05 -5.72
C LEU A 142 6.86 12.89 -5.87
N ASP A 143 6.96 12.04 -4.85
CA ASP A 143 7.93 10.95 -4.82
C ASP A 143 7.33 9.63 -5.34
N GLU A 144 6.09 9.29 -4.96
CA GLU A 144 5.47 8.00 -5.28
C GLU A 144 4.38 8.06 -6.37
N ARG A 145 3.65 9.19 -6.49
CA ARG A 145 2.44 9.28 -7.34
C ARG A 145 2.35 10.62 -8.08
N PRO A 146 3.33 10.96 -8.94
CA PRO A 146 3.45 12.31 -9.50
C PRO A 146 2.26 12.70 -10.39
N ARG A 147 1.58 11.75 -11.01
CA ARG A 147 0.36 12.00 -11.81
C ARG A 147 -0.80 12.52 -10.98
N SER A 148 -0.86 12.14 -9.71
CA SER A 148 -1.95 12.51 -8.80
C SER A 148 -1.83 13.94 -8.27
N LEU A 149 -0.69 14.60 -8.47
CA LEU A 149 -0.53 16.04 -8.19
C LEU A 149 -1.50 16.90 -8.99
N GLN A 150 -1.83 16.50 -10.22
CA GLN A 150 -2.79 17.24 -11.05
C GLN A 150 -4.19 17.28 -10.39
N VAL A 151 -4.58 16.18 -9.73
CA VAL A 151 -5.85 16.07 -9.01
C VAL A 151 -5.84 16.96 -7.76
N LEU A 152 -4.73 16.96 -7.01
CA LEU A 152 -4.57 17.84 -5.84
C LEU A 152 -4.61 19.32 -6.24
N THR A 153 -3.89 19.70 -7.28
CA THR A 153 -3.88 21.07 -7.82
C THR A 153 -5.26 21.48 -8.33
N TYR A 154 -5.97 20.58 -9.02
CA TYR A 154 -7.35 20.81 -9.44
C TYR A 154 -8.27 21.07 -8.25
N TYR A 155 -8.21 20.24 -7.21
CA TYR A 155 -8.97 20.42 -5.97
C TYR A 155 -8.67 21.77 -5.30
N GLN A 156 -7.39 22.15 -5.19
CA GLN A 156 -6.97 23.42 -4.60
C GLN A 156 -7.49 24.63 -5.40
N HIS A 157 -7.42 24.56 -6.73
CA HIS A 157 -7.96 25.60 -7.60
C HIS A 157 -9.49 25.71 -7.51
N ALA A 158 -10.19 24.58 -7.44
CA ALA A 158 -11.64 24.55 -7.27
C ALA A 158 -12.06 25.14 -5.91
N CYS A 159 -11.37 24.78 -4.83
CA CYS A 159 -11.56 25.36 -3.50
C CYS A 159 -11.31 26.88 -3.49
N LYS A 160 -10.23 27.33 -4.14
CA LYS A 160 -9.91 28.76 -4.26
C LYS A 160 -11.01 29.50 -5.04
N ALA A 161 -11.49 28.94 -6.14
CA ALA A 161 -12.58 29.53 -6.92
C ALA A 161 -13.87 29.61 -6.08
N LEU A 162 -14.20 28.58 -5.31
CA LEU A 162 -15.36 28.57 -4.43
C LEU A 162 -15.24 29.67 -3.36
N LYS A 163 -14.08 29.79 -2.71
CA LYS A 163 -13.80 30.86 -1.74
C LYS A 163 -13.84 32.26 -2.36
N ALA A 164 -13.43 32.41 -3.62
CA ALA A 164 -13.54 33.69 -4.31
C ALA A 164 -14.99 34.11 -4.56
N ILE A 165 -15.88 33.15 -4.86
CA ILE A 165 -17.33 33.40 -4.97
C ILE A 165 -17.92 33.76 -3.61
N GLU A 166 -17.55 33.04 -2.55
CA GLU A 166 -17.98 33.35 -1.18
C GLU A 166 -17.56 34.77 -0.75
N TYR A 167 -16.33 35.17 -1.08
CA TYR A 167 -15.84 36.53 -0.84
C TYR A 167 -16.64 37.57 -1.64
N ALA A 168 -16.93 37.31 -2.93
CA ALA A 168 -17.75 38.19 -3.75
C ALA A 168 -19.16 38.36 -3.15
N ASN A 169 -19.78 37.27 -2.71
CA ASN A 169 -21.08 37.31 -2.02
C ASN A 169 -20.99 38.09 -0.70
N ALA A 170 -19.90 37.94 0.06
CA ALA A 170 -19.68 38.72 1.28
C ALA A 170 -19.55 40.22 1.00
N LEU A 171 -18.86 40.62 -0.07
CA LEU A 171 -18.78 42.02 -0.51
C LEU A 171 -20.14 42.57 -0.93
N ILE A 172 -20.95 41.79 -1.66
CA ILE A 172 -22.30 42.17 -2.07
C ILE A 172 -23.13 42.49 -0.82
N ARG A 173 -23.19 41.54 0.13
CA ARG A 173 -23.95 41.68 1.37
C ARG A 173 -23.51 42.88 2.23
N ARG A 174 -22.20 43.11 2.34
CA ARG A 174 -21.65 44.10 3.29
C ARG A 174 -21.52 45.50 2.70
N SER A 175 -21.39 45.64 1.38
CA SER A 175 -21.00 46.91 0.75
C SER A 175 -21.84 47.32 -0.46
N VAL A 176 -22.45 46.37 -1.18
CA VAL A 176 -23.22 46.69 -2.41
C VAL A 176 -24.71 46.83 -2.11
N ASP A 177 -25.28 45.91 -1.32
CA ASP A 177 -26.69 45.92 -0.92
C ASP A 177 -27.01 46.97 0.17
N VAL A 178 -26.01 47.74 0.61
CA VAL A 178 -26.15 48.88 1.54
C VAL A 178 -25.71 50.17 0.82
N PRO A 179 -26.45 50.63 -0.20
CA PRO A 179 -26.07 51.79 -0.98
C PRO A 179 -26.14 53.07 -0.12
N PRO A 180 -25.25 54.05 -0.34
CA PRO A 180 -25.38 55.38 0.26
C PRO A 180 -26.67 56.06 -0.25
N THR A 181 -27.20 57.01 0.54
CA THR A 181 -28.47 57.72 0.27
C THR A 181 -28.53 58.46 -1.08
N THR A 182 -27.39 58.62 -1.76
CA THR A 182 -27.28 59.22 -3.10
C THR A 182 -27.52 58.24 -4.25
N ILE A 183 -27.50 56.93 -4.00
CA ILE A 183 -27.67 55.88 -5.02
C ILE A 183 -29.01 55.18 -4.81
N ALA A 184 -29.95 55.38 -5.73
CA ALA A 184 -31.27 54.76 -5.68
C ALA A 184 -31.25 53.40 -6.41
N THR A 185 -31.14 52.31 -5.66
CA THR A 185 -31.25 50.93 -6.15
C THR A 185 -32.33 50.18 -5.39
N SER A 186 -33.26 49.54 -6.11
CA SER A 186 -34.42 48.83 -5.54
C SER A 186 -34.32 47.30 -5.64
N GLU A 187 -33.37 46.78 -6.42
CA GLU A 187 -33.17 45.35 -6.63
C GLU A 187 -32.00 44.85 -5.76
N ARG A 188 -32.24 43.78 -4.97
CA ARG A 188 -31.18 43.07 -4.26
C ARG A 188 -30.49 42.10 -5.21
N ILE A 189 -29.17 42.02 -5.11
CA ILE A 189 -28.39 41.07 -5.93
C ILE A 189 -28.51 39.68 -5.30
N GLU A 190 -28.94 38.69 -6.08
CA GLU A 190 -28.98 37.30 -5.62
C GLU A 190 -27.56 36.76 -5.40
N GLU A 191 -27.38 35.91 -4.39
CA GLU A 191 -26.08 35.31 -4.10
C GLU A 191 -25.64 34.38 -5.23
N ASN A 192 -24.40 34.52 -5.68
CA ASN A 192 -23.85 33.67 -6.71
C ASN A 192 -23.56 32.28 -6.11
N CYS A 193 -24.43 31.31 -6.35
CA CYS A 193 -24.20 29.91 -6.00
C CYS A 193 -23.86 29.12 -7.27
N ASN A 194 -22.72 28.42 -7.29
CA ASN A 194 -22.35 27.54 -8.40
C ASN A 194 -22.34 26.08 -7.96
N SER A 195 -23.50 25.45 -8.02
CA SER A 195 -23.67 24.03 -7.62
C SER A 195 -22.83 23.06 -8.45
N ALA A 196 -22.39 23.45 -9.66
CA ALA A 196 -21.48 22.64 -10.47
C ALA A 196 -20.04 22.74 -9.95
N LEU A 197 -19.63 23.89 -9.42
CA LEU A 197 -18.33 24.06 -8.78
C LEU A 197 -18.27 23.30 -7.45
N GLU A 198 -19.30 23.39 -6.62
CA GLU A 198 -19.41 22.63 -5.36
C GLU A 198 -19.31 21.12 -5.60
N ARG A 199 -20.04 20.61 -6.59
CA ARG A 199 -19.92 19.21 -7.02
C ARG A 199 -18.50 18.85 -7.46
N ARG A 200 -17.84 19.68 -8.26
CA ARG A 200 -16.45 19.43 -8.70
C ARG A 200 -15.46 19.42 -7.53
N VAL A 201 -15.64 20.27 -6.53
CA VAL A 201 -14.82 20.26 -5.30
C VAL A 201 -15.03 18.93 -4.55
N HIS A 202 -16.29 18.51 -4.42
CA HIS A 202 -16.65 17.25 -3.78
C HIS A 202 -16.08 16.04 -4.53
N ASP A 203 -16.34 15.93 -5.84
CA ASP A 203 -15.87 14.83 -6.69
C ASP A 203 -14.33 14.73 -6.67
N ALA A 204 -13.62 15.87 -6.70
CA ALA A 204 -12.16 15.90 -6.62
C ALA A 204 -11.65 15.42 -5.25
N LEU A 205 -12.33 15.82 -4.17
CA LEU A 205 -12.02 15.36 -2.82
C LEU A 205 -12.29 13.87 -2.66
N GLU A 206 -13.38 13.36 -3.21
CA GLU A 206 -13.70 11.93 -3.21
C GLU A 206 -12.66 11.13 -4.00
N ALA A 207 -12.24 11.62 -5.18
CA ALA A 207 -11.19 10.98 -5.97
C ALA A 207 -9.86 10.89 -5.19
N LEU A 208 -9.47 11.98 -4.54
CA LEU A 208 -8.30 12.01 -3.65
C LEU A 208 -8.45 11.02 -2.48
N THR A 209 -9.63 10.95 -1.87
CA THR A 209 -9.93 10.08 -0.72
C THR A 209 -9.96 8.61 -1.13
N ALA A 210 -10.46 8.28 -2.32
CA ALA A 210 -10.61 6.90 -2.78
C ALA A 210 -9.26 6.27 -3.18
N GLU A 211 -8.37 7.04 -3.82
CA GLU A 211 -7.12 6.52 -4.40
C GLU A 211 -5.86 6.96 -3.67
N GLU A 212 -5.74 8.25 -3.33
CA GLU A 212 -4.48 8.82 -2.84
C GLU A 212 -4.32 8.72 -1.33
N LEU A 213 -5.42 8.88 -0.58
CA LEU A 213 -5.41 8.75 0.87
C LEU A 213 -4.97 7.33 1.31
N PRO A 214 -5.53 6.21 0.77
CA PRO A 214 -5.08 4.87 1.13
C PRO A 214 -3.61 4.63 0.78
N ALA A 215 -3.15 5.15 -0.36
CA ALA A 215 -1.76 5.02 -0.76
C ALA A 215 -0.81 5.76 0.20
N PHE A 216 -1.16 6.98 0.60
CA PHE A 216 -0.39 7.78 1.57
C PHE A 216 -0.31 7.08 2.94
N ILE A 217 -1.45 6.60 3.44
CA ILE A 217 -1.51 5.85 4.70
C ILE A 217 -0.65 4.59 4.60
N THR A 218 -0.78 3.85 3.50
CA THR A 218 -0.02 2.61 3.27
C THR A 218 1.48 2.89 3.27
N SER A 219 1.96 3.91 2.55
CA SER A 219 3.39 4.30 2.54
C SER A 219 3.92 4.66 3.93
N ARG A 220 3.12 5.40 4.71
CA ARG A 220 3.48 5.72 6.10
C ARG A 220 3.58 4.46 6.96
N CYS A 221 2.62 3.54 6.83
CA CYS A 221 2.64 2.26 7.54
C CYS A 221 3.81 1.37 7.12
N ILE A 222 4.18 1.34 5.84
CA ILE A 222 5.38 0.62 5.34
C ILE A 222 6.62 1.20 6.00
N THR A 223 6.77 2.52 6.03
CA THR A 223 7.95 3.19 6.60
C THR A 223 8.13 2.83 8.08
N ILE A 224 7.02 2.86 8.85
CA ILE A 224 7.05 2.56 10.28
C ILE A 224 7.32 1.09 10.52
N THR A 225 6.58 0.22 9.81
CA THR A 225 6.70 -1.23 9.94
C THR A 225 8.10 -1.68 9.59
N SER A 226 8.68 -1.13 8.52
CA SER A 226 10.06 -1.41 8.11
C SER A 226 11.04 -1.10 9.24
N ARG A 227 10.98 0.12 9.78
CA ARG A 227 11.85 0.49 10.90
C ARG A 227 11.68 -0.43 12.11
N VAL A 228 10.45 -0.78 12.47
CA VAL A 228 10.17 -1.63 13.64
C VAL A 228 10.68 -3.06 13.42
N VAL A 229 10.56 -3.60 12.20
CA VAL A 229 11.07 -4.93 11.86
C VAL A 229 12.60 -4.92 11.80
N GLU A 230 13.24 -3.88 11.25
CA GLU A 230 14.71 -3.73 11.27
C GLU A 230 15.26 -3.70 12.69
N GLU A 231 14.68 -2.86 13.56
CA GLU A 231 15.06 -2.76 14.96
C GLU A 231 14.85 -4.10 15.70
N ARG A 232 13.82 -4.87 15.34
CA ARG A 232 13.63 -6.23 15.89
C ARG A 232 14.70 -7.20 15.41
N VAL A 233 14.95 -7.27 14.10
CA VAL A 233 15.91 -8.20 13.50
C VAL A 233 17.31 -7.93 14.03
N ARG A 234 17.68 -6.65 14.24
CA ARG A 234 18.95 -6.24 14.86
C ARG A 234 18.99 -6.40 16.38
N GLY A 235 17.87 -6.74 17.04
CA GLY A 235 17.77 -6.86 18.49
C GLY A 235 17.81 -5.54 19.26
N THR A 236 17.62 -4.39 18.59
CA THR A 236 17.68 -3.03 19.16
C THR A 236 16.31 -2.41 19.42
N LEU A 237 15.24 -3.22 19.34
CA LEU A 237 13.86 -2.78 19.45
C LEU A 237 13.58 -1.98 20.73
N SER A 238 13.11 -0.74 20.53
CA SER A 238 12.72 0.14 21.63
C SER A 238 11.57 -0.44 22.45
N ARG A 239 11.61 -0.25 23.78
CA ARG A 239 10.58 -0.73 24.72
C ARG A 239 9.16 -0.29 24.36
N LYS A 240 9.03 0.84 23.68
CA LYS A 240 7.74 1.37 23.21
C LYS A 240 7.04 0.45 22.20
N TYR A 241 7.79 -0.27 21.38
CA TYR A 241 7.24 -1.13 20.32
C TYR A 241 7.28 -2.62 20.68
N GLN A 242 7.67 -2.99 21.91
CA GLN A 242 7.72 -4.38 22.37
C GLN A 242 6.32 -5.00 22.52
N THR A 243 5.31 -4.21 22.90
CA THR A 243 3.92 -4.71 22.97
C THR A 243 3.31 -4.84 21.58
N THR A 244 3.66 -3.91 20.68
CA THR A 244 3.21 -3.90 19.29
C THR A 244 3.96 -4.92 18.43
N SER A 245 5.12 -5.40 18.89
CA SER A 245 5.98 -6.27 18.10
C SER A 245 5.43 -7.68 17.93
N ASP A 246 4.80 -8.23 18.94
CA ASP A 246 4.32 -9.62 18.91
C ASP A 246 3.28 -9.86 17.80
N GLY A 247 2.57 -8.80 17.36
CA GLY A 247 1.65 -8.84 16.22
C GLY A 247 2.29 -8.63 14.85
N LEU A 248 3.47 -8.02 14.77
CA LEU A 248 4.20 -7.85 13.50
C LEU A 248 5.01 -9.12 13.18
N ALA A 249 4.41 -10.28 13.34
CA ALA A 249 4.97 -11.54 12.85
C ALA A 249 5.04 -11.48 11.33
N GLU A 250 6.12 -11.99 10.75
CA GLU A 250 6.27 -12.01 9.30
C GLU A 250 5.41 -13.14 8.71
N VAL A 251 4.24 -12.77 8.24
CA VAL A 251 3.30 -13.71 7.63
C VAL A 251 3.52 -13.72 6.13
N PHE A 252 3.82 -14.88 5.57
CA PHE A 252 4.07 -15.02 4.14
C PHE A 252 3.20 -16.11 3.53
N CYS A 253 2.75 -15.89 2.30
CA CYS A 253 2.12 -16.91 1.47
C CYS A 253 2.61 -16.82 0.02
N LEU A 254 2.76 -17.97 -0.63
CA LEU A 254 3.05 -18.07 -2.06
C LEU A 254 1.79 -18.53 -2.80
N THR A 255 1.42 -17.84 -3.88
CA THR A 255 0.23 -18.15 -4.70
C THR A 255 0.61 -18.45 -6.15
N ASP A 256 -0.20 -19.27 -6.82
CA ASP A 256 0.02 -19.71 -8.21
C ASP A 256 -1.05 -19.14 -9.16
N PRO A 257 -0.75 -18.05 -9.89
CA PRO A 257 -1.71 -17.42 -10.81
C PRO A 257 -1.98 -18.25 -12.07
N SER A 258 -1.23 -19.32 -12.32
CA SER A 258 -1.50 -20.23 -13.46
C SER A 258 -2.65 -21.19 -13.18
N ARG A 259 -3.04 -21.35 -11.91
CA ARG A 259 -4.18 -22.16 -11.49
C ARG A 259 -5.43 -21.29 -11.39
N ARG A 260 -6.60 -21.92 -11.57
CA ARG A 260 -7.90 -21.26 -11.40
C ARG A 260 -7.93 -20.59 -10.04
N ASP A 261 -8.29 -19.31 -10.03
CA ASP A 261 -8.53 -18.51 -8.82
C ASP A 261 -7.28 -18.10 -8.00
N ASN A 262 -6.06 -18.26 -8.55
CA ASN A 262 -4.80 -17.90 -7.89
C ASN A 262 -4.70 -18.42 -6.42
N PRO A 263 -4.71 -19.74 -6.21
CA PRO A 263 -4.71 -20.34 -4.88
C PRO A 263 -3.34 -20.22 -4.19
N ILE A 264 -3.37 -20.22 -2.86
CA ILE A 264 -2.18 -20.35 -2.02
C ILE A 264 -1.61 -21.77 -2.16
N ILE A 265 -0.32 -21.87 -2.46
CA ILE A 265 0.40 -23.14 -2.59
C ILE A 265 1.36 -23.41 -1.42
N PHE A 266 1.87 -22.36 -0.78
CA PHE A 266 2.64 -22.46 0.46
C PHE A 266 2.30 -21.31 1.40
N ALA A 267 2.35 -21.53 2.70
CA ALA A 267 2.12 -20.51 3.72
C ALA A 267 3.05 -20.71 4.93
N SER A 268 3.42 -19.62 5.61
CA SER A 268 4.17 -19.72 6.87
C SER A 268 3.29 -20.22 8.01
N GLU A 269 3.89 -20.76 9.08
CA GLU A 269 3.15 -21.14 10.28
C GLU A 269 2.47 -19.92 10.93
N GLU A 270 3.12 -18.77 10.85
CA GLU A 270 2.62 -17.48 11.31
C GLU A 270 1.36 -17.06 10.56
N PHE A 271 1.16 -17.52 9.31
CA PHE A 271 -0.11 -17.35 8.60
C PHE A 271 -1.25 -18.03 9.33
N HIS A 272 -1.05 -19.28 9.77
CA HIS A 272 -2.04 -19.98 10.59
C HIS A 272 -2.28 -19.23 11.91
N ARG A 273 -1.22 -18.88 12.64
CA ARG A 273 -1.33 -18.22 13.95
C ARG A 273 -2.05 -16.87 13.87
N THR A 274 -1.78 -16.10 12.83
CA THR A 274 -2.36 -14.76 12.64
C THR A 274 -3.79 -14.87 12.15
N THR A 275 -4.06 -15.69 11.13
CA THR A 275 -5.41 -15.74 10.53
C THR A 275 -6.37 -16.68 11.27
N GLN A 276 -5.84 -17.54 12.14
CA GLN A 276 -6.52 -18.62 12.86
C GLN A 276 -7.14 -19.70 11.94
N TYR A 277 -6.80 -19.69 10.65
CA TYR A 277 -7.18 -20.73 9.70
C TYR A 277 -6.11 -21.82 9.64
N GLY A 278 -6.50 -23.08 9.81
CA GLY A 278 -5.58 -24.22 9.69
C GLY A 278 -4.96 -24.31 8.28
N MET A 279 -3.77 -24.89 8.17
CA MET A 279 -3.06 -24.99 6.88
C MET A 279 -3.86 -25.76 5.83
N ASP A 280 -4.58 -26.81 6.23
CA ASP A 280 -5.47 -27.57 5.35
C ASP A 280 -6.62 -26.72 4.78
N TYR A 281 -7.02 -25.68 5.50
CA TYR A 281 -8.03 -24.73 5.03
C TYR A 281 -7.42 -23.70 4.07
N VAL A 282 -6.23 -23.19 4.40
CA VAL A 282 -5.57 -22.10 3.68
C VAL A 282 -5.06 -22.54 2.31
N LEU A 283 -4.42 -23.70 2.26
CA LEU A 283 -3.78 -24.20 1.05
C LEU A 283 -4.83 -24.61 0.00
N GLY A 284 -4.57 -24.26 -1.26
CA GLY A 284 -5.51 -24.50 -2.37
C GLY A 284 -6.64 -23.48 -2.49
N ARG A 285 -6.74 -22.50 -1.59
CA ARG A 285 -7.74 -21.42 -1.64
C ARG A 285 -7.11 -20.07 -1.94
N ASN A 286 -7.89 -19.17 -2.53
CA ASN A 286 -7.52 -17.77 -2.67
C ASN A 286 -7.58 -17.04 -1.32
N CYS A 287 -6.68 -16.09 -1.06
CA CYS A 287 -6.61 -15.33 0.21
C CYS A 287 -7.86 -14.49 0.53
N ARG A 288 -8.85 -14.37 -0.37
CA ARG A 288 -10.05 -13.54 -0.15
C ARG A 288 -10.92 -13.96 1.03
N PHE A 289 -10.74 -15.17 1.58
CA PHE A 289 -11.46 -15.59 2.79
C PHE A 289 -11.13 -14.72 4.02
N LEU A 290 -10.05 -13.93 3.97
CA LEU A 290 -9.72 -12.93 5.00
C LEU A 290 -10.54 -11.64 4.88
N GLN A 291 -11.33 -11.47 3.81
CA GLN A 291 -12.16 -10.28 3.59
C GLN A 291 -13.50 -10.42 4.33
N GLY A 292 -14.00 -9.33 4.88
CA GLY A 292 -15.25 -9.30 5.64
C GLY A 292 -16.13 -8.09 5.31
N PRO A 293 -17.16 -7.82 6.13
CA PRO A 293 -18.19 -6.83 5.82
C PRO A 293 -17.68 -5.38 5.69
N LYS A 294 -16.69 -4.98 6.50
CA LYS A 294 -16.11 -3.62 6.47
C LYS A 294 -14.81 -3.53 5.65
N THR A 295 -14.45 -4.60 4.94
CA THR A 295 -13.31 -4.55 4.01
C THR A 295 -13.61 -3.61 2.84
N ASN A 296 -12.74 -2.62 2.61
CA ASN A 296 -12.96 -1.61 1.58
C ASN A 296 -12.92 -2.25 0.16
N PRO A 297 -14.01 -2.16 -0.64
CA PRO A 297 -14.04 -2.74 -1.98
C PRO A 297 -13.06 -2.08 -2.95
N ASN A 298 -12.72 -0.79 -2.76
CA ASN A 298 -11.74 -0.09 -3.58
C ASN A 298 -10.32 -0.65 -3.36
N SER A 299 -9.97 -1.02 -2.13
CA SER A 299 -8.72 -1.71 -1.82
C SER A 299 -8.64 -3.06 -2.53
N VAL A 300 -9.72 -3.86 -2.48
CA VAL A 300 -9.79 -5.16 -3.19
C VAL A 300 -9.68 -4.99 -4.71
N ARG A 301 -10.33 -3.95 -5.27
CA ARG A 301 -10.23 -3.60 -6.68
C ARG A 301 -8.78 -3.29 -7.08
N ARG A 302 -8.08 -2.42 -6.34
CA ARG A 302 -6.67 -2.06 -6.61
C ARG A 302 -5.74 -3.26 -6.55
N ILE A 303 -5.90 -4.12 -5.53
CA ILE A 303 -5.12 -5.36 -5.42
C ILE A 303 -5.32 -6.23 -6.66
N ARG A 304 -6.58 -6.45 -7.07
CA ARG A 304 -6.91 -7.24 -8.27
C ARG A 304 -6.26 -6.66 -9.52
N GLU A 305 -6.43 -5.36 -9.77
CA GLU A 305 -5.88 -4.67 -10.94
C GLU A 305 -4.35 -4.76 -11.00
N ALA A 306 -3.67 -4.70 -9.86
CA ALA A 306 -2.23 -4.82 -9.80
C ALA A 306 -1.74 -6.26 -10.06
N LEU A 307 -2.42 -7.26 -9.49
CA LEU A 307 -2.12 -8.68 -9.74
C LEU A 307 -2.37 -9.06 -11.21
N GLU A 308 -3.47 -8.62 -11.81
CA GLU A 308 -3.77 -8.83 -13.24
C GLU A 308 -2.74 -8.15 -14.14
N ALA A 309 -2.25 -6.98 -13.76
CA ALA A 309 -1.17 -6.28 -14.46
C ALA A 309 0.22 -6.90 -14.23
N GLY A 310 0.35 -7.94 -13.39
CA GLY A 310 1.63 -8.55 -13.04
C GLY A 310 2.58 -7.58 -12.34
N ARG A 311 2.05 -6.64 -11.54
CA ARG A 311 2.82 -5.62 -10.83
C ARG A 311 2.82 -5.89 -9.33
N HIS A 312 3.84 -5.36 -8.65
CA HIS A 312 3.82 -5.30 -7.19
C HIS A 312 2.71 -4.36 -6.72
N HIS A 313 2.18 -4.61 -5.53
CA HIS A 313 1.18 -3.76 -4.88
C HIS A 313 1.31 -3.83 -3.38
N SER A 314 1.15 -2.69 -2.72
CA SER A 314 1.05 -2.61 -1.27
C SER A 314 -0.25 -1.93 -0.90
N GLU A 315 -0.99 -2.48 0.06
CA GLU A 315 -2.28 -1.96 0.50
C GLU A 315 -2.45 -2.21 2.00
N LEU A 316 -2.77 -1.15 2.74
CA LEU A 316 -3.31 -1.27 4.09
C LEU A 316 -4.83 -1.36 4.03
N PHE A 317 -5.41 -2.45 4.52
CA PHE A 317 -6.85 -2.64 4.52
C PHE A 317 -7.32 -3.60 5.62
N LEU A 318 -8.62 -3.58 5.90
CA LEU A 318 -9.22 -4.37 6.98
C LEU A 318 -9.45 -5.82 6.55
N ASN A 319 -8.96 -6.77 7.32
CA ASN A 319 -9.20 -8.21 7.18
C ASN A 319 -9.75 -8.79 8.48
N TYR A 320 -10.20 -10.05 8.42
CA TYR A 320 -10.85 -10.76 9.50
C TYR A 320 -10.19 -12.13 9.71
N ARG A 321 -10.02 -12.50 10.98
CA ARG A 321 -9.57 -13.85 11.36
C ARG A 321 -10.74 -14.82 11.33
N ARG A 322 -10.47 -16.11 11.53
CA ARG A 322 -11.50 -17.16 11.55
C ARG A 322 -12.58 -16.94 12.61
N ASP A 323 -12.22 -16.40 13.76
CA ASP A 323 -13.16 -16.05 14.84
C ASP A 323 -14.02 -14.80 14.55
N GLY A 324 -13.84 -14.16 13.40
CA GLY A 324 -14.53 -12.92 13.03
C GLY A 324 -13.89 -11.65 13.59
N SER A 325 -12.75 -11.74 14.30
CA SER A 325 -12.05 -10.56 14.80
C SER A 325 -11.37 -9.78 13.67
N PRO A 326 -11.55 -8.44 13.61
CA PRO A 326 -10.90 -7.61 12.61
C PRO A 326 -9.43 -7.37 12.94
N PHE A 327 -8.61 -7.23 11.90
CA PHE A 327 -7.23 -6.78 12.00
C PHE A 327 -6.85 -5.93 10.78
N MET A 328 -5.99 -4.95 11.00
CA MET A 328 -5.44 -4.10 9.95
C MET A 328 -4.28 -4.82 9.26
N ASN A 329 -4.53 -5.31 8.04
CA ASN A 329 -3.54 -6.02 7.24
C ASN A 329 -2.79 -5.04 6.33
N LEU A 330 -1.50 -4.83 6.59
CA LEU A 330 -0.59 -4.26 5.61
C LEU A 330 -0.13 -5.38 4.69
N LEU A 331 -0.81 -5.52 3.55
CA LEU A 331 -0.49 -6.50 2.53
C LEU A 331 0.52 -5.92 1.56
N GLN A 332 1.62 -6.63 1.34
CA GLN A 332 2.52 -6.40 0.21
C GLN A 332 2.53 -7.62 -0.70
N CYS A 333 2.38 -7.41 -2.00
CA CYS A 333 2.41 -8.47 -3.01
C CYS A 333 3.49 -8.14 -4.04
N ALA A 334 4.31 -9.13 -4.39
CA ALA A 334 5.29 -9.01 -5.46
C ALA A 334 5.20 -10.17 -6.45
N PRO A 335 5.27 -9.91 -7.77
CA PRO A 335 5.31 -10.94 -8.79
C PRO A 335 6.68 -11.61 -8.82
N LEU A 336 6.69 -12.93 -9.00
CA LEU A 336 7.89 -13.72 -9.19
C LEU A 336 7.95 -14.16 -10.65
N CYS A 337 8.78 -13.47 -11.43
CA CYS A 337 8.90 -13.70 -12.86
C CYS A 337 9.99 -14.71 -13.20
N ASP A 338 9.78 -15.50 -14.25
CA ASP A 338 10.82 -16.33 -14.84
C ASP A 338 11.84 -15.50 -15.65
N SER A 339 12.82 -16.18 -16.25
CA SER A 339 13.84 -15.56 -17.10
C SER A 339 13.28 -14.87 -18.37
N GLN A 340 12.03 -15.17 -18.75
CA GLN A 340 11.34 -14.54 -19.87
C GLN A 340 10.47 -13.35 -19.42
N GLY A 341 10.49 -13.01 -18.12
CA GLY A 341 9.68 -11.93 -17.56
C GLY A 341 8.22 -12.31 -17.34
N LYS A 342 7.84 -13.60 -17.48
CA LYS A 342 6.47 -14.07 -17.25
C LYS A 342 6.27 -14.35 -15.76
N VAL A 343 5.21 -13.79 -15.18
CA VAL A 343 4.83 -14.05 -13.78
C VAL A 343 4.49 -15.53 -13.61
N ARG A 344 5.19 -16.20 -12.69
CA ARG A 344 5.00 -17.61 -12.34
C ARG A 344 4.25 -17.78 -11.03
N TYR A 345 4.55 -16.94 -10.05
CA TYR A 345 3.97 -16.97 -8.71
C TYR A 345 3.82 -15.53 -8.18
N PHE A 346 3.04 -15.36 -7.13
CA PHE A 346 3.08 -14.14 -6.31
C PHE A 346 3.46 -14.48 -4.88
N ILE A 347 4.38 -13.72 -4.32
CA ILE A 347 4.63 -13.70 -2.88
C ILE A 347 3.74 -12.62 -2.25
N GLY A 348 3.04 -12.98 -1.18
CA GLY A 348 2.28 -12.07 -0.34
C GLY A 348 2.88 -12.04 1.05
N ALA A 349 3.21 -10.85 1.54
CA ALA A 349 3.55 -10.59 2.93
C ALA A 349 2.35 -9.91 3.60
N GLN A 350 1.83 -10.49 4.67
CA GLN A 350 0.77 -9.90 5.50
C GLN A 350 1.38 -9.46 6.81
N ILE A 351 1.03 -8.26 7.26
CA ILE A 351 1.56 -7.74 8.52
C ILE A 351 0.39 -7.16 9.28
N ASP A 352 0.15 -7.70 10.47
CA ASP A 352 -0.87 -7.18 11.35
C ASP A 352 -0.37 -5.90 12.02
N VAL A 353 -0.79 -4.76 11.47
CA VAL A 353 -0.45 -3.44 11.98
C VAL A 353 -1.55 -2.88 12.88
N SER A 354 -2.45 -3.70 13.40
CA SER A 354 -3.57 -3.25 14.26
C SER A 354 -3.07 -2.45 15.46
N GLY A 355 -2.02 -2.90 16.14
CA GLY A 355 -1.44 -2.15 17.26
C GLY A 355 -0.82 -0.82 16.83
N LEU A 356 -0.09 -0.78 15.71
CA LEU A 356 0.47 0.47 15.15
C LEU A 356 -0.64 1.46 14.73
N ALA A 357 -1.72 0.93 14.14
CA ALA A 357 -2.88 1.69 13.73
C ALA A 357 -3.64 2.27 14.94
N MET A 358 -3.90 1.48 15.98
CA MET A 358 -4.56 1.93 17.21
C MET A 358 -3.77 2.99 17.96
N GLU A 359 -2.44 2.89 17.99
CA GLU A 359 -1.59 3.90 18.62
C GLU A 359 -1.49 5.19 17.78
N GLY A 360 -2.10 5.22 16.58
CA GLY A 360 -1.97 6.30 15.60
C GLY A 360 -0.52 6.61 15.28
N ALA A 361 0.37 5.62 15.37
CA ALA A 361 1.81 5.81 15.38
C ALA A 361 2.22 6.66 14.16
N GLN A 362 2.60 7.92 14.43
CA GLN A 362 3.12 8.89 13.46
C GLN A 362 2.15 9.43 12.39
N MET A 363 0.85 9.13 12.47
CA MET A 363 -0.17 9.82 11.67
C MET A 363 -0.78 10.97 12.48
N GLU A 364 -0.08 12.11 12.51
CA GLU A 364 -0.50 13.31 13.26
C GLU A 364 -1.89 13.81 12.83
N SER A 365 -2.21 13.74 11.53
CA SER A 365 -3.52 14.14 10.98
C SER A 365 -4.67 13.29 11.51
N LEU A 366 -4.47 11.97 11.64
CA LEU A 366 -5.46 11.04 12.17
C LEU A 366 -5.64 11.24 13.68
N ARG A 367 -4.53 11.39 14.41
CA ARG A 367 -4.58 11.68 15.87
C ARG A 367 -5.33 12.98 16.17
N ALA A 368 -5.03 14.04 15.43
CA ALA A 368 -5.71 15.32 15.58
C ALA A 368 -7.23 15.20 15.31
N LEU A 369 -7.60 14.39 14.31
CA LEU A 369 -9.00 14.12 13.99
C LEU A 369 -9.69 13.32 15.11
N LEU A 370 -9.08 12.24 15.59
CA LEU A 370 -9.63 11.43 16.69
C LEU A 370 -9.77 12.25 17.97
N GLU A 371 -8.79 13.12 18.28
CA GLU A 371 -8.88 14.03 19.43
C GLU A 371 -10.02 15.04 19.26
N LYS A 372 -10.25 15.54 18.05
CA LYS A 372 -11.36 16.44 17.73
C LYS A 372 -12.71 15.76 17.92
N GLN A 373 -12.86 14.52 17.43
CA GLN A 373 -14.08 13.72 17.63
C GLN A 373 -14.31 13.41 19.12
N ARG A 374 -13.27 13.02 19.85
CA ARG A 374 -13.37 12.81 21.31
C ARG A 374 -13.82 14.08 22.05
N LYS A 375 -13.33 15.26 21.62
CA LYS A 375 -13.75 16.54 22.18
C LYS A 375 -15.18 16.91 21.81
N SER A 376 -15.67 16.57 20.61
CA SER A 376 -17.09 16.80 20.26
C SER A 376 -18.00 15.89 21.06
N ASP A 377 -17.63 14.63 21.26
CA ASP A 377 -18.44 13.66 22.01
C ASP A 377 -18.50 14.05 23.50
N MET A 378 -17.39 14.51 24.07
CA MET A 378 -17.36 15.04 25.45
C MET A 378 -18.14 16.35 25.60
N LYS A 379 -18.20 17.19 24.55
CA LYS A 379 -18.96 18.45 24.55
C LYS A 379 -20.45 18.25 24.30
N ALA A 380 -20.86 17.17 23.63
CA ALA A 380 -22.27 16.83 23.46
C ALA A 380 -22.99 16.50 24.79
N SER A 381 -22.24 16.16 25.85
CA SER A 381 -22.76 15.91 27.20
C SER A 381 -22.70 17.10 28.17
N ALA A 382 -22.20 18.27 27.74
CA ALA A 382 -22.13 19.48 28.55
C ALA A 382 -22.74 20.65 27.78
N GLU A 383 -23.93 21.10 28.17
CA GLU A 383 -24.56 22.32 27.66
C GLU A 383 -23.70 23.54 28.02
N GLU A 384 -22.75 23.94 27.17
CA GLU A 384 -22.10 25.24 27.32
C GLU A 384 -21.55 25.85 26.02
N ARG A 385 -21.69 27.18 25.99
CA ARG A 385 -21.60 28.12 24.87
C ARG A 385 -20.27 28.07 24.10
N HIS A 386 -20.38 28.05 22.77
CA HIS A 386 -19.27 28.18 21.84
C HIS A 386 -18.52 29.52 22.08
N THR A 387 -17.27 29.46 22.50
CA THR A 387 -16.25 30.44 22.07
C THR A 387 -15.58 29.86 20.83
N GLU A 388 -16.30 29.88 19.71
CA GLU A 388 -15.63 29.78 18.41
C GLU A 388 -14.67 30.96 18.29
N ALA A 389 -13.46 30.71 17.78
CA ALA A 389 -12.62 31.80 17.30
C ALA A 389 -13.48 32.66 16.37
N PRO A 390 -13.37 34.00 16.42
CA PRO A 390 -14.21 34.87 15.61
C PRO A 390 -14.15 34.38 14.15
N PRO A 391 -15.31 34.27 13.47
CA PRO A 391 -15.35 33.75 12.10
C PRO A 391 -14.33 34.52 11.28
N LYS A 392 -13.40 33.79 10.64
CA LYS A 392 -12.40 34.42 9.79
C LYS A 392 -13.13 35.17 8.70
N ASP A 393 -12.67 36.39 8.42
CA ASP A 393 -13.20 37.18 7.30
C ASP A 393 -13.02 36.39 5.99
N GLU A 394 -14.00 36.41 5.11
CA GLU A 394 -14.02 35.63 3.87
C GLU A 394 -12.82 36.01 2.97
N PHE A 395 -12.35 37.26 3.06
CA PHE A 395 -11.10 37.69 2.44
C PHE A 395 -9.87 37.01 3.02
N CYS A 396 -9.82 36.84 4.35
CA CYS A 396 -8.73 36.14 5.03
C CYS A 396 -8.68 34.68 4.57
N GLU A 397 -9.82 33.99 4.55
CA GLU A 397 -9.91 32.61 4.07
C GLU A 397 -9.48 32.44 2.60
N LEU A 398 -9.85 33.39 1.74
CA LEU A 398 -9.39 33.41 0.35
C LEU A 398 -7.88 33.65 0.25
N SER A 399 -7.36 34.60 1.03
CA SER A 399 -5.93 34.96 1.00
C SER A 399 -5.03 33.81 1.48
N GLU A 400 -5.51 32.97 2.40
CA GLU A 400 -4.79 31.78 2.88
C GLU A 400 -4.61 30.72 1.77
N LEU A 401 -5.43 30.74 0.72
CA LEU A 401 -5.33 29.81 -0.41
C LEU A 401 -4.40 30.30 -1.54
N PHE A 402 -3.83 31.50 -1.44
CA PHE A 402 -2.92 32.02 -2.45
C PHE A 402 -1.61 31.24 -2.49
N SER A 403 -1.22 30.85 -3.69
CA SER A 403 0.08 30.26 -3.98
C SER A 403 1.19 31.28 -3.71
N PRO A 404 2.44 30.83 -3.48
CA PRO A 404 3.57 31.74 -3.29
C PRO A 404 3.71 32.80 -4.41
N ARG A 405 3.37 32.41 -5.66
CA ARG A 405 3.38 33.32 -6.81
C ARG A 405 2.30 34.40 -6.74
N GLU A 406 1.08 34.03 -6.37
CA GLU A 406 -0.01 34.99 -6.19
C GLU A 406 0.27 35.94 -5.02
N LEU A 407 0.92 35.45 -3.96
CA LEU A 407 1.38 36.27 -2.84
C LEU A 407 2.47 37.26 -3.27
N ASP A 408 3.41 36.85 -4.12
CA ASP A 408 4.41 37.76 -4.69
C ASP A 408 3.74 38.88 -5.52
N VAL A 409 2.77 38.53 -6.37
CA VAL A 409 1.99 39.52 -7.14
C VAL A 409 1.22 40.46 -6.21
N THR A 410 0.61 39.92 -5.15
CA THR A 410 -0.11 40.71 -4.15
C THR A 410 0.85 41.63 -3.37
N ARG A 411 2.07 41.20 -3.08
CA ARG A 411 3.10 42.04 -2.44
C ARG A 411 3.57 43.15 -3.35
N ASP A 412 3.79 42.84 -4.62
CA ASP A 412 4.38 43.77 -5.59
C ASP A 412 3.36 44.81 -6.09
N SER A 413 2.11 44.39 -6.30
CA SER A 413 1.05 45.22 -6.90
C SER A 413 -0.12 45.54 -5.97
N GLY A 414 -0.25 44.84 -4.84
CA GLY A 414 -1.35 45.02 -3.89
C GLY A 414 -1.40 46.42 -3.29
N GLY A 415 -2.59 46.98 -3.22
CA GLY A 415 -2.84 48.31 -2.66
C GLY A 415 -2.40 49.47 -3.54
N THR A 416 -1.94 49.24 -4.78
CA THR A 416 -1.51 50.32 -5.70
C THR A 416 -2.64 51.32 -5.98
N LEU A 417 -3.89 50.85 -6.07
CA LEU A 417 -5.08 51.70 -6.24
C LEU A 417 -5.39 52.61 -5.04
N PHE A 418 -4.85 52.28 -3.85
CA PHE A 418 -5.07 53.02 -2.61
C PHE A 418 -3.84 53.84 -2.19
N LYS A 419 -2.74 53.77 -2.95
CA LYS A 419 -1.55 54.59 -2.73
C LYS A 419 -1.66 55.85 -3.59
N PRO A 420 -1.68 57.06 -3.01
CA PRO A 420 -1.63 58.28 -3.81
C PRO A 420 -0.33 58.29 -4.63
N VAL A 421 -0.43 58.68 -5.90
CA VAL A 421 0.67 58.68 -6.88
C VAL A 421 1.84 59.49 -6.34
N ALA A 422 2.87 58.81 -5.82
CA ALA A 422 4.19 59.41 -5.63
C ALA A 422 4.96 59.32 -6.95
N PRO A 423 5.67 60.38 -7.39
CA PRO A 423 6.39 60.35 -8.65
C PRO A 423 7.56 59.37 -8.55
N SER A 424 7.47 58.27 -9.31
CA SER A 424 8.54 57.47 -9.88
C SER A 424 9.84 57.30 -9.06
N ARG A 425 10.04 56.08 -8.53
CA ARG A 425 11.37 55.43 -8.61
C ARG A 425 11.24 54.21 -9.51
N ASN A 426 12.00 54.22 -10.60
CA ASN A 426 12.14 53.16 -11.60
C ASN A 426 12.07 51.75 -10.99
N SER A 427 10.93 51.08 -11.15
CA SER A 427 10.88 49.62 -11.13
C SER A 427 11.07 49.15 -12.57
N GLN A 428 12.25 48.61 -12.86
CA GLN A 428 12.46 47.87 -14.10
C GLN A 428 11.47 46.71 -14.13
N VAL A 429 10.44 46.85 -14.97
CA VAL A 429 9.56 45.76 -15.35
C VAL A 429 10.41 44.74 -16.11
N ARG A 430 10.95 43.76 -15.40
CA ARG A 430 11.46 42.55 -16.02
C ARG A 430 10.24 41.78 -16.54
N SER A 431 9.94 41.97 -17.82
CA SER A 431 9.16 41.01 -18.60
C SER A 431 9.91 39.68 -18.53
N ARG A 432 9.48 38.82 -17.60
CA ARG A 432 9.91 37.42 -17.54
C ARG A 432 8.76 36.60 -18.09
N THR A 433 9.03 36.05 -19.26
CA THR A 433 8.25 35.04 -19.97
C THR A 433 7.51 34.14 -18.97
N TRP A 434 6.18 34.28 -18.94
CA TRP A 434 5.28 33.42 -18.18
C TRP A 434 5.22 32.06 -18.85
N SER A 435 5.81 31.04 -18.21
CA SER A 435 5.55 29.59 -18.38
C SER A 435 6.79 28.76 -18.03
N THR A 436 7.22 28.76 -16.75
CA THR A 436 8.38 27.90 -16.37
C THR A 436 8.21 27.03 -15.12
N ALA A 437 7.55 27.41 -14.02
CA ALA A 437 7.48 26.47 -12.87
C ALA A 437 6.42 25.36 -13.00
N ASP A 438 5.31 25.57 -13.71
CA ASP A 438 4.34 24.48 -13.96
C ASP A 438 4.95 23.47 -14.95
N THR A 439 5.76 23.95 -15.91
CA THR A 439 6.52 23.09 -16.81
C THR A 439 7.71 22.41 -16.12
N VAL A 440 8.36 23.05 -15.12
CA VAL A 440 9.44 22.41 -14.34
C VAL A 440 8.89 21.34 -13.39
N GLU A 441 7.69 21.52 -12.81
CA GLU A 441 7.01 20.42 -12.11
C GLU A 441 6.66 19.29 -13.08
N LEU A 442 6.11 19.59 -14.27
CA LEU A 442 5.79 18.59 -15.31
C LEU A 442 7.02 17.87 -15.90
N GLU A 443 8.17 18.54 -16.03
CA GLU A 443 9.44 17.96 -16.48
C GLU A 443 10.13 17.16 -15.36
N ALA A 444 10.09 17.63 -14.11
CA ALA A 444 10.55 16.87 -12.95
C ALA A 444 9.70 15.62 -12.69
N ILE A 445 8.39 15.71 -12.96
CA ILE A 445 7.46 14.57 -12.97
C ILE A 445 7.91 13.53 -14.02
N ARG A 446 8.31 13.96 -15.22
CA ARG A 446 8.82 13.05 -16.28
C ARG A 446 10.14 12.39 -15.92
N GLU A 447 11.10 13.10 -15.35
CA GLU A 447 12.39 12.52 -14.94
C GLU A 447 12.29 11.58 -13.74
N ARG A 448 11.38 11.86 -12.79
CA ARG A 448 11.10 10.98 -11.64
C ARG A 448 10.23 9.77 -12.01
N ASP A 449 9.31 9.88 -12.97
CA ASP A 449 8.57 8.76 -13.55
C ASP A 449 9.53 7.69 -14.12
N ILE A 450 10.67 8.10 -14.67
CA ILE A 450 11.72 7.19 -15.16
C ILE A 450 12.42 6.46 -13.99
N LYS A 451 12.66 7.12 -12.86
CA LYS A 451 13.29 6.51 -11.66
C LYS A 451 12.33 5.61 -10.88
N SER A 452 11.07 6.00 -10.71
CA SER A 452 10.02 5.16 -10.10
C SER A 452 9.73 3.91 -10.96
N ALA A 453 9.85 4.02 -12.29
CA ALA A 453 9.77 2.87 -13.18
C ALA A 453 10.91 1.84 -13.02
N LEU A 454 12.04 2.18 -12.37
CA LEU A 454 13.16 1.25 -12.15
C LEU A 454 12.97 0.36 -10.91
N PHE A 455 12.12 0.71 -9.95
CA PHE A 455 11.82 -0.08 -8.73
C PHE A 455 10.70 -1.14 -8.92
N ARG A 456 10.43 -1.52 -10.18
CA ARG A 456 9.16 -2.07 -10.67
C ARG A 456 8.72 -3.48 -10.23
N GLY A 457 9.27 -4.11 -9.20
CA GLY A 457 8.86 -5.49 -8.89
C GLY A 457 9.22 -6.04 -7.52
N SER A 458 9.67 -5.22 -6.58
CA SER A 458 10.01 -5.71 -5.23
C SER A 458 8.93 -5.40 -4.22
N LEU A 459 8.93 -6.16 -3.12
CA LEU A 459 8.28 -5.73 -1.90
C LEU A 459 8.98 -4.45 -1.39
N THR A 460 8.30 -3.66 -0.55
CA THR A 460 8.76 -2.32 -0.17
C THR A 460 9.24 -2.27 1.28
N GLY A 461 10.29 -1.49 1.55
CA GLY A 461 10.82 -1.35 2.90
C GLY A 461 11.67 -2.55 3.31
N VAL A 462 11.44 -3.14 4.49
CA VAL A 462 12.26 -4.28 4.98
C VAL A 462 12.28 -5.47 4.04
N TYR A 463 11.16 -5.70 3.36
CA TYR A 463 11.04 -6.82 2.44
C TYR A 463 11.63 -6.52 1.07
N GLU A 464 12.29 -5.38 0.85
CA GLU A 464 12.92 -5.06 -0.43
C GLU A 464 14.02 -6.07 -0.80
N ASN A 465 14.71 -6.61 0.18
CA ASN A 465 15.82 -7.55 0.03
C ASN A 465 15.39 -8.95 0.45
N TYR A 466 14.80 -9.71 -0.48
CA TYR A 466 14.35 -11.07 -0.19
C TYR A 466 14.88 -12.10 -1.21
N LEU A 467 14.97 -13.35 -0.76
CA LEU A 467 15.33 -14.51 -1.56
C LEU A 467 14.34 -15.64 -1.30
N LEU A 468 13.99 -16.38 -2.34
CA LEU A 468 13.28 -17.66 -2.19
C LEU A 468 14.26 -18.80 -2.41
N VAL A 469 14.35 -19.69 -1.42
CA VAL A 469 15.35 -20.76 -1.37
C VAL A 469 14.65 -22.12 -1.29
N ARG A 470 15.19 -23.14 -1.97
CA ARG A 470 14.68 -24.51 -1.86
C ARG A 470 14.86 -25.10 -0.46
N PRO A 471 14.07 -26.11 -0.09
CA PRO A 471 14.29 -26.88 1.12
C PRO A 471 15.64 -27.60 1.12
N TYR A 472 16.09 -27.92 2.34
CA TYR A 472 17.25 -28.75 2.60
C TYR A 472 17.09 -30.11 1.91
N PRO A 473 18.16 -30.73 1.34
CA PRO A 473 19.57 -30.35 1.42
C PRO A 473 20.06 -29.37 0.35
N SER A 474 19.25 -29.09 -0.67
CA SER A 474 19.73 -28.35 -1.84
C SER A 474 20.01 -26.87 -1.55
N LEU A 475 19.13 -26.22 -0.76
CA LEU A 475 19.18 -24.79 -0.40
C LEU A 475 19.55 -23.87 -1.57
N ARG A 476 19.06 -24.18 -2.79
CA ARG A 476 19.33 -23.39 -3.99
C ARG A 476 18.42 -22.17 -4.06
N ILE A 477 18.98 -21.04 -4.44
CA ILE A 477 18.23 -19.79 -4.64
C ILE A 477 17.40 -19.88 -5.93
N LEU A 478 16.08 -19.77 -5.80
CA LEU A 478 15.10 -19.86 -6.89
C LEU A 478 14.76 -18.49 -7.47
N PHE A 479 14.49 -17.52 -6.58
CA PHE A 479 14.16 -16.15 -6.93
C PHE A 479 14.93 -15.20 -6.02
N THR A 480 15.22 -14.02 -6.56
CA THR A 480 15.81 -12.91 -5.81
C THR A 480 15.00 -11.65 -6.07
N SER A 481 14.87 -10.82 -5.06
CA SER A 481 14.30 -9.49 -5.23
C SER A 481 15.10 -8.68 -6.27
N PRO A 482 14.48 -7.73 -6.99
CA PRO A 482 15.16 -6.85 -7.94
C PRO A 482 16.43 -6.20 -7.36
N SER A 483 16.40 -5.78 -6.09
CA SER A 483 17.52 -5.14 -5.40
C SER A 483 18.70 -6.09 -5.12
N LEU A 484 18.48 -7.41 -5.17
CA LEU A 484 19.50 -8.45 -4.98
C LEU A 484 19.83 -9.24 -6.26
N GLN A 485 19.36 -8.79 -7.44
CA GLN A 485 19.64 -9.45 -8.72
C GLN A 485 21.10 -9.25 -9.14
N ILE A 486 21.97 -10.16 -8.70
CA ILE A 486 23.36 -10.23 -9.14
C ILE A 486 23.48 -11.34 -10.21
N PRO A 487 24.15 -11.10 -11.36
CA PRO A 487 24.36 -12.12 -12.38
C PRO A 487 24.97 -13.42 -11.80
N GLY A 488 24.30 -14.55 -12.01
CA GLY A 488 24.75 -15.86 -11.54
C GLY A 488 24.51 -16.15 -10.05
N ILE A 489 23.60 -15.42 -9.38
CA ILE A 489 23.15 -15.76 -8.02
C ILE A 489 22.10 -16.90 -8.02
N LEU A 490 21.23 -16.93 -9.02
CA LEU A 490 20.20 -17.95 -9.15
C LEU A 490 20.83 -19.35 -9.27
N GLN A 491 20.16 -20.34 -8.71
CA GLN A 491 20.60 -21.75 -8.61
C GLN A 491 21.87 -22.00 -7.78
N THR A 492 22.52 -20.96 -7.25
CA THR A 492 23.63 -21.15 -6.29
C THR A 492 23.09 -21.54 -4.92
N SER A 493 23.88 -22.30 -4.14
CA SER A 493 23.51 -22.67 -2.78
C SER A 493 23.56 -21.43 -1.89
N PHE A 494 22.51 -21.19 -1.11
CA PHE A 494 22.44 -20.10 -0.14
C PHE A 494 23.64 -20.11 0.82
N LEU A 495 24.04 -21.29 1.30
CA LEU A 495 25.18 -21.45 2.20
C LEU A 495 26.53 -21.07 1.57
N SER A 496 26.64 -21.07 0.24
CA SER A 496 27.88 -20.61 -0.45
C SER A 496 28.04 -19.09 -0.43
N ARG A 497 26.95 -18.37 -0.13
CA ARG A 497 26.94 -16.89 -0.01
C ARG A 497 27.16 -16.41 1.42
N ILE A 498 27.17 -17.34 2.38
CA ILE A 498 27.37 -17.03 3.80
C ILE A 498 28.85 -17.28 4.13
N GLY A 499 29.58 -16.18 4.34
CA GLY A 499 30.97 -16.13 4.80
C GLY A 499 31.16 -16.15 6.31
N SER A 500 30.12 -16.52 7.06
CA SER A 500 30.13 -16.51 8.53
C SER A 500 31.00 -17.62 9.12
N THR A 501 31.20 -17.56 10.44
CA THR A 501 31.83 -18.64 11.21
C THR A 501 31.10 -19.97 11.01
N THR A 502 31.82 -21.08 11.13
CA THR A 502 31.26 -22.43 10.98
C THR A 502 30.11 -22.69 11.95
N ALA A 503 30.18 -22.14 13.18
CA ALA A 503 29.12 -22.27 14.18
C ALA A 503 27.77 -21.67 13.70
N VAL A 504 27.76 -20.45 13.16
CA VAL A 504 26.54 -19.81 12.63
C VAL A 504 26.00 -20.58 11.43
N ARG A 505 26.90 -21.10 10.59
CA ARG A 505 26.51 -21.90 9.44
C ARG A 505 25.88 -23.23 9.86
N ASP A 506 26.42 -23.88 10.88
CA ASP A 506 25.90 -25.14 11.41
C ASP A 506 24.54 -24.93 12.10
N GLU A 507 24.36 -23.84 12.84
CA GLU A 507 23.07 -23.45 13.42
C GLU A 507 22.00 -23.21 12.34
N LEU A 508 22.36 -22.47 11.28
CA LEU A 508 21.48 -22.27 10.12
C LEU A 508 21.11 -23.61 9.48
N VAL A 509 22.08 -24.49 9.24
CA VAL A 509 21.82 -25.81 8.66
C VAL A 509 20.87 -26.63 9.54
N GLN A 510 21.09 -26.65 10.86
CA GLN A 510 20.20 -27.34 11.79
C GLN A 510 18.78 -26.75 11.76
N ALA A 511 18.64 -25.42 11.70
CA ALA A 511 17.34 -24.78 11.55
C ALA A 511 16.64 -25.15 10.23
N PHE A 512 17.39 -25.16 9.11
CA PHE A 512 16.89 -25.57 7.80
C PHE A 512 16.45 -27.04 7.77
N MET A 513 17.16 -27.92 8.48
CA MET A 513 16.81 -29.34 8.60
C MET A 513 15.57 -29.55 9.47
N CYS A 514 15.44 -28.79 10.56
CA CYS A 514 14.28 -28.88 11.45
C CYS A 514 13.04 -28.14 10.93
N GLY A 515 13.16 -27.31 9.89
CA GLY A 515 12.04 -26.49 9.40
C GLY A 515 11.64 -25.37 10.37
N ARG A 516 12.58 -24.82 11.14
CA ARG A 516 12.32 -23.74 12.11
C ARG A 516 12.78 -22.39 11.57
N SER A 517 12.02 -21.33 11.84
CA SER A 517 12.46 -19.98 11.53
C SER A 517 13.74 -19.62 12.29
N VAL A 518 14.65 -18.90 11.64
CA VAL A 518 15.96 -18.57 12.20
C VAL A 518 16.40 -17.17 11.78
N THR A 519 16.88 -16.40 12.76
CA THR A 519 17.52 -15.10 12.54
C THR A 519 18.99 -15.23 12.86
N ALA A 520 19.86 -14.90 11.91
CA ALA A 520 21.30 -14.94 12.13
C ALA A 520 22.00 -13.73 11.49
N GLN A 521 23.03 -13.23 12.16
CA GLN A 521 23.96 -12.28 11.57
C GLN A 521 24.90 -13.04 10.62
N ILE A 522 24.88 -12.66 9.36
CA ILE A 522 25.64 -13.30 8.29
C ILE A 522 26.62 -12.33 7.62
N LYS A 523 27.80 -12.85 7.28
CA LYS A 523 28.71 -12.15 6.38
C LYS A 523 28.34 -12.50 4.93
N TRP A 524 27.62 -11.61 4.27
CA TRP A 524 27.12 -11.82 2.91
C TRP A 524 28.22 -11.63 1.87
N ILE A 525 28.61 -12.70 1.18
CA ILE A 525 29.67 -12.71 0.17
C ILE A 525 29.05 -12.64 -1.24
N THR A 526 29.64 -11.82 -2.10
CA THR A 526 29.30 -11.78 -3.54
C THR A 526 30.53 -12.11 -4.37
N ARG A 527 30.36 -12.45 -5.66
CA ARG A 527 31.50 -12.73 -6.56
C ARG A 527 32.48 -11.56 -6.67
N PHE A 528 31.98 -10.33 -6.47
CA PHE A 528 32.75 -9.09 -6.58
C PHE A 528 33.28 -8.58 -5.23
N ASN A 529 32.78 -9.12 -4.11
CA ASN A 529 33.18 -8.73 -2.77
C ASN A 529 33.38 -9.98 -1.90
N THR A 530 34.64 -10.42 -1.81
CA THR A 530 35.08 -11.58 -1.03
C THR A 530 35.26 -11.30 0.45
N THR A 531 35.42 -10.03 0.86
CA THR A 531 35.47 -9.65 2.28
C THR A 531 34.10 -9.68 2.94
N GLY A 532 33.03 -9.63 2.12
CA GLY A 532 31.64 -9.71 2.54
C GLY A 532 31.14 -8.45 3.25
N ARG A 533 29.81 -8.31 3.37
CA ARG A 533 29.17 -7.28 4.21
C ARG A 533 28.40 -7.95 5.32
N ASP A 534 28.47 -7.39 6.53
CA ASP A 534 27.67 -7.87 7.65
C ASP A 534 26.21 -7.47 7.43
N ARG A 535 25.33 -8.47 7.51
CA ARG A 535 23.89 -8.37 7.26
C ARG A 535 23.17 -9.31 8.19
N TRP A 536 21.92 -9.03 8.51
CA TRP A 536 21.05 -9.99 9.19
C TRP A 536 20.22 -10.75 8.16
N ALA A 537 20.11 -12.06 8.33
CA ALA A 537 19.21 -12.90 7.55
C ALA A 537 18.15 -13.51 8.46
N HIS A 538 16.89 -13.22 8.16
CA HIS A 538 15.74 -13.87 8.75
C HIS A 538 15.17 -14.88 7.76
N CYS A 539 15.16 -16.16 8.14
CA CYS A 539 14.73 -17.25 7.28
C CYS A 539 13.42 -17.83 7.82
N THR A 540 12.35 -17.76 7.03
CA THR A 540 11.01 -18.22 7.36
C THR A 540 10.60 -19.39 6.45
N PRO A 541 10.26 -20.56 7.00
CA PRO A 541 9.80 -21.70 6.21
C PRO A 541 8.35 -21.48 5.74
N LEU A 542 8.07 -21.84 4.49
CA LEU A 542 6.72 -21.92 3.93
C LEU A 542 6.36 -23.38 3.72
N PHE A 543 5.27 -23.81 4.37
CA PHE A 543 4.82 -25.19 4.40
C PHE A 543 3.85 -25.51 3.27
N ALA A 544 3.94 -26.73 2.77
CA ALA A 544 3.01 -27.30 1.80
C ALA A 544 1.90 -28.11 2.50
N SER A 545 0.97 -28.67 1.72
CA SER A 545 -0.17 -29.42 2.27
C SER A 545 0.21 -30.73 2.95
N ASN A 546 1.41 -31.24 2.68
CA ASN A 546 1.96 -32.43 3.34
C ASN A 546 2.70 -32.09 4.66
N GLY A 547 2.72 -30.82 5.08
CA GLY A 547 3.44 -30.36 6.28
C GLY A 547 4.96 -30.24 6.08
N GLU A 548 5.50 -30.56 4.90
CA GLU A 548 6.92 -30.36 4.60
C GLU A 548 7.19 -28.92 4.18
N VAL A 549 8.44 -28.49 4.39
CA VAL A 549 8.89 -27.18 3.93
C VAL A 549 9.01 -27.18 2.41
N GLY A 550 8.16 -26.42 1.74
CA GLY A 550 8.17 -26.30 0.28
C GLY A 550 9.19 -25.28 -0.23
N VAL A 551 9.28 -24.12 0.43
CA VAL A 551 10.17 -23.01 0.08
C VAL A 551 10.55 -22.25 1.35
N TRP A 552 11.75 -21.69 1.39
CA TRP A 552 12.19 -20.74 2.41
C TRP A 552 12.12 -19.32 1.87
N MET A 553 11.49 -18.44 2.63
CA MET A 553 11.57 -16.99 2.46
C MET A 553 12.73 -16.47 3.30
N VAL A 554 13.72 -15.85 2.68
CA VAL A 554 14.87 -15.27 3.38
C VAL A 554 14.85 -13.77 3.18
N VAL A 555 14.63 -13.02 4.25
CA VAL A 555 14.69 -11.56 4.29
C VAL A 555 16.09 -11.16 4.76
N ILE A 556 16.75 -10.28 4.00
CA ILE A 556 18.09 -9.80 4.30
C ILE A 556 18.00 -8.32 4.68
N VAL A 557 18.40 -8.02 5.91
CA VAL A 557 18.46 -6.65 6.44
C VAL A 557 19.92 -6.22 6.53
N ASP A 558 20.26 -5.04 6.01
CA ASP A 558 21.60 -4.48 6.17
C ASP A 558 21.86 -4.15 7.65
N ASP A 559 23.09 -4.32 8.13
CA ASP A 559 23.46 -4.08 9.55
C ASP A 559 23.73 -2.58 9.84
N ASP A 560 24.08 -1.82 8.79
CA ASP A 560 24.60 -0.44 8.76
C ASP A 560 25.86 -0.15 9.58
#